data_AF-A0A355ENI7-F1
#
_entry.id   AF-A0A355ENI7-F1
#
_cell.length_a   1.000
_cell.length_b   1.000
_cell.length_c   1.000
_cell.angle_alpha   90.00
_cell.angle_beta   90.00
_cell.angle_gamma   90.00
#
_symmetry.space_group_name_H-M   'P 1'
#
loop_
_entity.id
_entity.type
_entity.pdbx_description
1 polymer ?
#
loop_
_entity_poly.entity_id
_entity_poly.type
_entity_poly.pdbx_seq_one_letter_code
_entity_poly.pdbx_strand_id
1 'polypeptide(L)'
;TMARARAGSVRGQMRQVEGELNSLDGHGRQLQALKREAAQLEQNHQIYSRKLEESLIMDDMDRQKMVAVSVVQKATVPAFPKKQKFTRAQLAGGGFFGGLAAGIALAIILELMTPGMPTPVSAERTLGVPVLVSVMKK
;
A
#
# COMPACT_ATOMS: atom_id res chain seq x y z
N THR A 1 83.32 -6.90 37.21
CA THR A 1 83.76 -5.56 36.77
C THR A 1 82.63 -4.56 36.98
N MET A 2 82.87 -3.48 37.74
CA MET A 2 81.91 -2.38 37.98
C MET A 2 81.24 -1.85 36.69
N ALA A 3 81.96 -1.90 35.57
CA ALA A 3 81.46 -1.51 34.25
C ALA A 3 80.22 -2.30 33.79
N ARG A 4 80.13 -3.61 34.07
CA ARG A 4 78.96 -4.42 33.69
C ARG A 4 77.72 -4.08 34.51
N ALA A 5 77.89 -3.77 35.79
CA ALA A 5 76.78 -3.36 36.66
C ALA A 5 76.17 -2.03 36.21
N ARG A 6 77.02 -1.05 35.84
CA ARG A 6 76.60 0.26 35.29
C ARG A 6 75.89 0.12 33.94
N ALA A 7 76.38 -0.76 33.06
CA ALA A 7 75.70 -1.05 31.79
C ALA A 7 74.33 -1.71 31.99
N GLY A 8 74.18 -2.55 33.03
CA GLY A 8 72.91 -3.17 33.41
C GLY A 8 71.88 -2.14 33.89
N SER A 9 72.28 -1.20 34.75
CA SER A 9 71.38 -0.16 35.26
C SER A 9 70.89 0.78 34.16
N VAL A 10 71.78 1.18 33.24
CA VAL A 10 71.42 2.04 32.10
C VAL A 10 70.45 1.33 31.15
N ARG A 11 70.64 0.03 30.88
CA ARG A 11 69.66 -0.75 30.10
C ARG A 11 68.32 -0.87 30.81
N GLY A 12 68.32 -1.02 32.13
CA GLY A 12 67.08 -1.05 32.92
C GLY A 12 66.29 0.25 32.79
N GLN A 13 66.97 1.39 32.90
CA GLN A 13 66.37 2.72 32.70
C GLN A 13 65.84 2.90 31.28
N MET A 14 66.59 2.43 30.27
CA MET A 14 66.15 2.50 28.86
C MET A 14 64.85 1.73 28.63
N ARG A 15 64.74 0.50 29.15
CA ARG A 15 63.52 -0.30 29.04
C ARG A 15 62.35 0.32 29.79
N GLN A 16 62.61 0.95 30.93
CA GLN A 16 61.57 1.65 31.68
C GLN A 16 61.01 2.83 30.87
N VAL A 17 61.89 3.65 30.28
CA VAL A 17 61.49 4.78 29.42
C VAL A 17 60.77 4.29 28.16
N GLU A 18 61.21 3.20 27.53
CA GLU A 18 60.47 2.57 26.41
C GLU A 18 59.07 2.09 26.84
N GLY A 19 58.92 1.54 28.04
CA GLY A 19 57.63 1.14 28.60
C GLY A 19 56.70 2.35 28.80
N GLU A 20 57.23 3.43 29.36
CA GLU A 20 56.50 4.69 29.57
C GLU A 20 56.09 5.33 28.23
N LEU A 21 56.97 5.36 27.23
CA LEU A 21 56.67 5.85 25.89
C LEU A 21 55.56 5.04 25.20
N ASN A 22 55.65 3.71 25.24
CA ASN A 22 54.61 2.85 24.68
C ASN A 22 53.25 3.06 25.36
N SER A 23 53.26 3.28 26.68
CA SER A 23 52.04 3.62 27.42
C SER A 23 51.47 4.97 26.97
N LEU A 24 52.33 5.98 26.77
CA LEU A 24 51.92 7.31 26.33
C LEU A 24 51.33 7.28 24.92
N ASP A 25 51.93 6.51 24.01
CA ASP A 25 51.40 6.27 22.66
C ASP A 25 50.05 5.53 22.69
N GLY A 26 49.85 4.63 23.66
CA GLY A 26 48.56 4.00 23.92
C GLY A 26 47.49 5.03 24.31
N HIS A 27 47.79 5.91 25.26
CA HIS A 27 46.88 6.97 25.69
C HIS A 27 46.60 7.98 24.57
N GLY A 28 47.61 8.32 23.75
CA GLY A 28 47.44 9.21 22.60
C GLY A 28 46.47 8.65 21.57
N ARG A 29 46.59 7.36 21.24
CA ARG A 29 45.65 6.67 20.35
C ARG A 29 44.23 6.63 20.92
N GLN A 30 44.09 6.36 22.22
CA GLN A 30 42.79 6.35 22.88
C GLN A 30 42.15 7.75 22.88
N LEU A 31 42.92 8.80 23.19
CA LEU A 31 42.45 10.18 23.10
C LEU A 31 41.98 10.53 21.68
N GLN A 32 42.73 10.13 20.65
CA GLN A 32 42.35 10.37 19.26
C GLN A 32 41.06 9.62 18.90
N ALA A 33 40.90 8.38 19.38
CA ALA A 33 39.67 7.62 19.18
C ALA A 33 38.47 8.32 19.82
N LEU A 34 38.58 8.73 21.10
CA LEU A 34 37.52 9.46 21.80
C LEU A 34 37.19 10.80 21.10
N LYS A 35 38.19 11.54 20.61
CA LYS A 35 37.95 12.79 19.88
C LYS A 35 37.15 12.57 18.60
N ARG A 36 37.44 11.50 17.85
CA ARG A 36 36.65 11.16 16.66
C ARG A 36 35.22 10.75 17.03
N GLU A 37 35.07 9.96 18.09
CA GLU A 37 33.75 9.52 18.57
C GLU A 37 32.90 10.71 19.03
N ALA A 38 33.47 11.64 19.79
CA ALA A 38 32.81 12.88 20.20
C ALA A 38 32.37 13.71 18.99
N ALA A 39 33.25 13.90 17.99
CA ALA A 39 32.92 14.63 16.77
C ALA A 39 31.78 13.95 15.98
N GLN A 40 31.76 12.62 15.92
CA GLN A 40 30.69 11.87 15.27
C GLN A 40 29.36 11.97 16.02
N LEU A 41 29.39 11.93 17.36
CA LEU A 41 28.20 12.14 18.20
C LEU A 41 27.63 13.55 18.03
N GLU A 42 28.50 14.56 17.96
CA GLU A 42 28.09 15.95 17.75
C GLU A 42 27.46 16.14 16.37
N GLN A 43 28.06 15.57 15.31
CA GLN A 43 27.48 15.59 13.97
C GLN A 43 26.12 14.89 13.93
N ASN A 44 26.02 13.71 14.55
CA ASN A 44 24.76 12.98 14.62
C ASN A 44 23.68 13.79 15.34
N HIS A 45 24.02 14.39 16.48
CA HIS A 45 23.11 15.25 17.23
C HIS A 45 22.58 16.40 16.36
N GLN A 46 23.45 17.10 15.62
CA GLN A 46 23.05 18.16 14.70
C GLN A 46 22.10 17.66 13.60
N ILE A 47 22.38 16.48 13.02
CA ILE A 47 21.51 15.86 12.01
C ILE A 47 20.14 15.54 12.58
N TYR A 48 20.07 14.94 13.78
CA TYR A 48 18.79 14.60 14.42
C TYR A 48 17.97 15.84 14.74
N SER A 49 18.60 16.90 15.27
CA SER A 49 17.91 18.17 15.53
C SER A 49 17.36 18.79 14.24
N ARG A 50 18.17 18.86 13.18
CA ARG A 50 17.71 19.36 11.88
C ARG A 50 16.58 18.51 11.31
N LYS A 51 16.69 17.17 11.38
CA LYS A 51 15.67 16.27 10.84
C LYS A 51 14.36 16.36 11.62
N LEU A 52 14.41 16.62 12.92
CA LEU A 52 13.22 16.88 13.73
C LEU A 52 12.54 18.18 13.29
N GLU A 53 13.30 19.26 13.12
CA GLU A 53 12.78 20.54 12.60
C GLU A 53 12.19 20.38 11.19
N GLU A 54 12.89 19.70 10.27
CA GLU A 54 12.40 19.41 8.92
C GLU A 54 11.11 18.59 8.96
N SER A 55 11.00 17.60 9.86
CA SER A 55 9.78 16.79 10.01
C SER A 55 8.62 17.60 10.56
N LEU A 56 8.87 18.52 11.51
CA LEU A 56 7.84 19.42 12.03
C LEU A 56 7.38 20.41 10.96
N ILE A 57 8.30 20.94 10.15
CA ILE A 57 7.98 21.81 9.01
C ILE A 57 7.20 21.03 7.96
N MET A 58 7.56 19.78 7.66
CA MET A 58 6.81 18.93 6.74
C MET A 58 5.41 18.60 7.27
N ASP A 59 5.24 18.28 8.57
CA ASP A 59 3.92 18.03 9.16
C ASP A 59 3.06 19.30 9.16
N ASP A 60 3.64 20.47 9.45
CA ASP A 60 2.93 21.75 9.35
C ASP A 60 2.57 22.09 7.89
N MET A 61 3.47 21.80 6.95
CA MET A 61 3.24 21.97 5.50
C MET A 61 2.13 21.05 4.99
N ASP A 62 2.10 19.78 5.45
CA ASP A 62 1.04 18.81 5.13
C ASP A 62 -0.30 19.22 5.75
N ARG A 63 -0.31 19.67 7.02
CA ARG A 63 -1.50 20.22 7.69
C ARG A 63 -2.04 21.47 7.00
N GLN A 64 -1.15 22.34 6.52
CA GLN A 64 -1.51 23.56 5.79
C GLN A 64 -1.79 23.32 4.29
N LYS A 65 -1.73 22.06 3.80
CA LYS A 65 -1.86 21.72 2.36
C LYS A 65 -0.92 22.53 1.46
N MET A 66 0.25 22.90 1.96
CA MET A 66 1.33 23.53 1.20
C MET A 66 2.24 22.50 0.54
N VAL A 67 1.72 21.31 0.22
CA VAL A 67 2.31 20.54 -0.88
C VAL A 67 2.33 21.47 -2.08
N ALA A 68 3.46 21.55 -2.78
CA ALA A 68 3.69 22.38 -3.95
C ALA A 68 2.76 22.05 -5.14
N VAL A 69 1.45 22.11 -4.95
CA VAL A 69 0.49 22.37 -6.00
C VAL A 69 0.43 23.88 -6.09
N SER A 70 1.48 24.47 -6.68
CA SER A 70 1.27 25.70 -7.43
C SER A 70 0.19 25.34 -8.44
N VAL A 71 -1.04 25.74 -8.14
CA VAL A 71 -2.17 25.62 -9.06
C VAL A 71 -1.87 26.61 -10.18
N VAL A 72 -0.96 26.24 -11.09
CA VAL A 72 -0.67 26.98 -12.33
C VAL A 72 -1.96 27.06 -13.18
N GLN A 73 -2.94 26.20 -12.88
CA GLN A 73 -4.24 26.20 -13.52
C GLN A 73 -5.34 26.01 -12.47
N LYS A 74 -6.06 27.09 -12.14
CA LYS A 74 -7.28 27.08 -11.32
C LYS A 74 -8.16 25.90 -11.75
N ALA A 75 -8.59 25.06 -10.81
CA ALA A 75 -9.45 23.92 -11.09
C ALA A 75 -10.64 24.39 -11.92
N THR A 76 -10.60 24.11 -13.22
CA THR A 76 -11.68 24.45 -14.13
C THR A 76 -12.79 23.48 -13.79
N VAL A 77 -13.87 23.99 -13.20
CA VAL A 77 -15.13 23.25 -13.11
C VAL A 77 -15.42 22.71 -14.51
N PRO A 78 -15.50 21.39 -14.71
CA PRO A 78 -15.72 20.84 -16.02
C PRO A 78 -17.03 21.41 -16.55
N ALA A 79 -16.93 22.27 -17.57
CA ALA A 79 -18.08 22.97 -18.16
C ALA A 79 -19.13 21.99 -18.70
N PHE A 80 -18.74 20.74 -18.93
CA PHE A 80 -19.59 19.68 -19.40
C PHE A 80 -19.51 18.47 -18.45
N PRO A 81 -20.65 17.88 -18.07
CA PRO A 81 -20.65 16.63 -17.33
C PRO A 81 -19.89 15.58 -18.14
N LYS A 82 -19.03 14.78 -17.47
CA LYS A 82 -18.33 13.64 -18.08
C LYS A 82 -19.32 12.87 -18.94
N LYS A 83 -19.00 12.64 -20.22
CA LYS A 83 -19.80 11.82 -21.13
C LYS A 83 -20.10 10.50 -20.43
N GLN A 84 -21.33 10.32 -19.98
CA GLN A 84 -21.77 9.06 -19.40
C GLN A 84 -21.73 8.03 -20.53
N LYS A 85 -21.09 6.87 -20.29
CA LYS A 85 -20.93 5.81 -21.30
C LYS A 85 -22.26 5.37 -21.91
N PHE A 86 -23.34 5.52 -21.14
CA PHE A 86 -24.72 5.25 -21.55
C PHE A 86 -25.58 6.46 -21.24
N THR A 87 -26.44 6.85 -22.19
CA THR A 87 -27.44 7.88 -21.95
C THR A 87 -28.55 7.34 -21.05
N ARG A 88 -29.24 8.23 -20.32
CA ARG A 88 -30.38 7.84 -19.48
C ARG A 88 -31.45 7.09 -20.28
N ALA A 89 -31.64 7.48 -21.54
CA ALA A 89 -32.56 6.82 -22.47
C ALA A 89 -32.12 5.38 -22.81
N GLN A 90 -30.81 5.12 -22.96
CA GLN A 90 -30.29 3.77 -23.19
C GLN A 90 -30.47 2.86 -21.96
N LEU A 91 -30.31 3.40 -20.75
CA LEU A 91 -30.57 2.67 -19.51
C LEU A 91 -32.06 2.33 -19.35
N ALA A 92 -32.94 3.31 -19.57
CA ALA A 92 -34.39 3.11 -19.50
C ALA A 92 -34.88 2.12 -20.58
N GLY A 93 -34.43 2.28 -21.83
CA GLY A 93 -34.76 1.37 -22.91
C GLY A 93 -34.21 -0.03 -22.68
N GLY A 94 -32.93 -0.14 -22.31
CA GLY A 94 -32.28 -1.42 -22.01
C GLY A 94 -32.93 -2.16 -20.85
N GLY A 95 -33.35 -1.44 -19.80
CA GLY A 95 -34.11 -2.01 -18.69
C GLY A 95 -35.49 -2.50 -19.11
N PHE A 96 -36.22 -1.72 -19.92
CA PHE A 96 -37.56 -2.11 -20.39
C PHE A 96 -37.52 -3.34 -21.31
N PHE A 97 -36.71 -3.29 -22.36
CA PHE A 97 -36.61 -4.40 -23.32
C PHE A 97 -35.91 -5.62 -22.71
N GLY A 98 -34.88 -5.40 -21.89
CA GLY A 98 -34.19 -6.47 -21.17
C GLY A 98 -35.10 -7.16 -20.15
N GLY A 99 -35.90 -6.39 -19.40
CA GLY A 99 -36.87 -6.93 -18.46
C GLY A 99 -37.98 -7.72 -19.15
N LEU A 100 -38.50 -7.23 -20.28
CA LEU A 100 -39.51 -7.93 -21.08
C LEU A 100 -38.97 -9.27 -21.62
N ALA A 101 -37.77 -9.24 -22.21
CA ALA A 101 -37.12 -10.44 -22.74
C ALA A 101 -36.83 -11.46 -21.62
N ALA A 102 -36.32 -11.00 -20.48
CA ALA A 102 -36.05 -11.86 -19.32
C ALA A 102 -37.33 -12.47 -18.74
N GLY A 103 -38.43 -11.71 -18.67
CA GLY A 103 -39.73 -12.21 -18.22
C GLY A 103 -40.29 -13.30 -19.14
N ILE A 104 -40.21 -13.11 -20.46
CA ILE A 104 -40.63 -14.12 -21.44
C ILE A 104 -39.75 -15.37 -21.34
N ALA A 105 -38.43 -15.20 -21.27
CA ALA A 105 -37.50 -16.32 -21.12
C ALA A 105 -37.77 -17.10 -19.82
N LEU A 106 -38.03 -16.41 -18.72
CA LEU A 106 -38.37 -17.02 -17.45
C LEU A 106 -39.70 -17.79 -17.52
N ALA A 107 -40.72 -17.24 -18.18
CA ALA A 107 -42.00 -17.93 -18.38
C ALA A 107 -41.82 -19.24 -19.16
N ILE A 108 -41.00 -19.24 -20.22
CA ILE A 108 -40.68 -20.44 -20.99
C ILE A 108 -39.94 -21.48 -20.14
N ILE A 109 -38.96 -21.06 -19.34
CA ILE A 109 -38.22 -21.96 -18.46
C ILE A 109 -39.16 -22.58 -17.42
N LEU A 110 -40.04 -21.78 -16.82
CA LEU A 110 -41.02 -22.27 -15.85
C LEU A 110 -42.00 -23.27 -16.49
N GLU A 111 -42.45 -23.01 -17.72
CA GLU A 111 -43.29 -23.95 -18.47
C GLU A 111 -42.56 -25.26 -18.76
N LEU A 112 -41.29 -25.20 -19.20
CA LEU A 112 -40.45 -26.39 -19.44
C LEU A 112 -40.19 -27.21 -18.17
N MET A 113 -40.12 -26.55 -17.01
CA MET A 113 -39.92 -27.21 -15.72
C MET A 113 -41.24 -27.68 -15.08
N THR A 114 -42.40 -27.23 -15.58
CA THR A 114 -43.70 -27.62 -15.05
C THR A 114 -44.12 -28.99 -15.62
N PRO A 115 -44.25 -30.04 -14.80
CA PRO A 115 -44.79 -31.31 -15.26
C PRO A 115 -46.32 -31.17 -15.41
N GLY A 116 -46.82 -31.04 -16.64
CA GLY A 116 -48.25 -30.99 -16.91
C GLY A 116 -48.59 -30.80 -18.39
N MET A 117 -49.81 -31.18 -18.78
CA MET A 117 -50.37 -30.87 -20.10
C MET A 117 -51.46 -29.81 -19.92
N PRO A 118 -51.11 -28.51 -19.87
CA PRO A 118 -52.04 -27.45 -19.47
C PRO A 118 -53.11 -27.17 -20.52
N THR A 119 -52.94 -27.62 -21.76
CA THR A 119 -53.91 -27.43 -22.85
C THR A 119 -54.53 -28.76 -23.26
N PRO A 120 -55.87 -28.83 -23.44
CA PRO A 120 -56.55 -30.06 -23.85
C PRO A 120 -56.02 -30.57 -25.21
N VAL A 121 -55.66 -29.68 -26.12
CA VAL A 121 -55.04 -30.01 -27.42
C VAL A 121 -53.69 -30.73 -27.27
N SER A 122 -52.89 -30.38 -26.24
CA SER A 122 -51.62 -31.08 -25.97
C SER A 122 -51.83 -32.46 -25.36
N ALA A 123 -52.89 -32.64 -24.56
CA ALA A 123 -53.28 -33.93 -24.01
C ALA A 123 -53.79 -34.89 -25.11
N GLU A 124 -54.63 -34.40 -26.02
CA GLU A 124 -55.16 -35.21 -27.14
C GLU A 124 -54.05 -35.71 -28.07
N ARG A 125 -53.10 -34.84 -28.42
CA ARG A 125 -51.99 -35.22 -29.31
C ARG A 125 -51.00 -36.19 -28.68
N THR A 126 -50.80 -36.10 -27.36
CA THR A 126 -49.81 -36.94 -26.66
C THR A 126 -50.39 -38.29 -26.26
N LEU A 127 -51.66 -38.34 -25.84
CA LEU A 127 -52.31 -39.59 -25.44
C LEU A 127 -53.10 -40.28 -26.57
N GLY A 128 -53.32 -39.62 -27.70
CA GLY A 128 -54.03 -40.20 -28.86
C GLY A 128 -55.51 -40.49 -28.62
N VAL A 129 -56.09 -39.90 -27.57
CA VAL A 129 -57.51 -40.07 -27.18
C VAL A 129 -58.19 -38.70 -27.08
N PRO A 130 -59.46 -38.57 -27.52
CA PRO A 130 -60.19 -37.30 -27.45
C PRO A 130 -60.46 -36.90 -25.99
N VAL A 131 -60.25 -35.62 -25.66
CA VAL A 131 -60.49 -35.09 -24.31
C VAL A 131 -61.98 -34.85 -24.13
N LEU A 132 -62.61 -35.68 -23.29
CA LEU A 132 -64.06 -35.63 -23.07
C LEU A 132 -64.51 -34.49 -22.15
N VAL A 133 -63.66 -34.08 -21.19
CA VAL A 133 -63.95 -33.00 -20.23
C VAL A 133 -62.66 -32.30 -19.84
N SER A 134 -62.64 -30.96 -19.89
CA SER A 134 -61.59 -30.13 -19.31
C SER A 134 -62.16 -29.39 -18.10
N VAL A 135 -61.59 -29.62 -16.91
CA VAL A 135 -61.98 -28.91 -15.69
C VAL A 135 -60.93 -27.85 -15.38
N MET A 136 -61.30 -26.59 -15.59
CA MET A 136 -60.44 -25.45 -15.29
C MET A 136 -60.47 -25.22 -13.78
N LYS A 137 -59.34 -25.46 -13.10
CA LYS A 137 -59.21 -25.13 -11.67
C LYS A 137 -58.85 -23.65 -11.55
N LYS A 138 -59.70 -22.89 -10.84
CA LYS A 138 -59.53 -21.47 -10.56
C LYS A 138 -58.37 -21.22 -9.60
#